data_AF-A0A2N5H0D7-F1
#
_entry.id   AF-A0A2N5H0D7-F1
#
_cell.length_a   1.000
_cell.length_b   1.000
_cell.length_c   1.000
_cell.angle_alpha   90.00
_cell.angle_beta   90.00
_cell.angle_gamma   90.00
#
_symmetry.space_group_name_H-M   'P 1'
#
loop_
_entity.id
_entity.type
_entity.pdbx_description
1 polymer ?
#
loop_
_entity_poly.entity_id
_entity_poly.type
_entity_poly.pdbx_seq_one_letter_code
_entity_poly.pdbx_strand_id
1 'polypeptide(L)'
;MNELIKKGFMLGVGAAVYGKERLEETLTKLVEKGQMSSVEANSLLDDFFKKGEQKSESWNQEFRTMATNQLKELGFVTREELDAVQAQLTFLKEELQLQRDTFHTEKPETNGESPVASPNIYDPDNK
;
A
#
# COMPACT_ATOMS: atom_id res chain seq x y z
N MET A 1 -0.98 1.13 24.61
CA MET A 1 -0.59 1.83 23.37
C MET A 1 -1.78 2.34 22.55
N ASN A 2 -2.93 1.65 22.51
CA ASN A 2 -4.08 2.06 21.69
C ASN A 2 -4.68 3.45 22.02
N GLU A 3 -4.66 3.86 23.30
CA GLU A 3 -5.20 5.17 23.70
C GLU A 3 -4.37 6.36 23.21
N LEU A 4 -3.04 6.23 23.15
CA LEU A 4 -2.15 7.32 22.76
C LEU A 4 -2.28 7.63 21.26
N ILE A 5 -2.40 6.58 20.45
CA ILE A 5 -2.65 6.70 19.01
C ILE A 5 -4.05 7.28 18.77
N LYS A 6 -5.07 6.83 19.50
CA LYS A 6 -6.44 7.34 19.36
C LYS A 6 -6.56 8.80 19.79
N LYS A 7 -5.95 9.18 20.91
CA LYS A 7 -5.89 10.57 21.39
C LYS A 7 -5.07 11.45 20.43
N GLY A 8 -3.95 10.95 19.91
CA GLY A 8 -3.15 11.64 18.90
C GLY A 8 -3.91 11.84 17.59
N PHE A 9 -4.65 10.84 17.13
CA PHE A 9 -5.49 10.94 15.94
C PHE A 9 -6.65 11.92 16.14
N MET A 10 -7.36 11.87 17.27
CA MET A 10 -8.43 12.82 17.59
C MET A 10 -7.90 14.25 17.74
N LEU A 11 -6.72 14.44 18.31
CA LEU A 11 -6.05 15.74 18.37
C LEU A 11 -5.67 16.25 16.98
N GLY A 12 -5.12 15.37 16.13
CA GLY A 12 -4.73 15.71 14.76
C GLY A 12 -5.92 16.09 13.87
N VAL A 13 -6.98 15.29 13.91
CA VAL A 13 -8.24 15.58 13.17
C VAL A 13 -8.93 16.82 13.74
N GLY A 14 -8.97 16.98 15.07
CA GLY A 14 -9.52 18.17 15.72
C GLY A 14 -8.76 19.44 15.34
N ALA A 15 -7.43 19.41 15.37
CA ALA A 15 -6.61 20.56 14.98
C ALA A 15 -6.76 20.91 13.48
N ALA A 16 -6.93 19.92 12.61
CA ALA A 16 -7.13 20.15 11.18
C ALA A 16 -8.49 20.81 10.87
N VAL A 17 -9.57 20.37 11.52
CA VAL A 17 -10.92 20.92 11.30
C VAL A 17 -11.04 22.37 11.80
N TYR A 18 -10.39 22.70 12.90
CA TYR A 18 -10.45 24.06 13.47
C TYR A 18 -9.35 25.01 12.96
N GLY A 19 -8.41 24.52 12.13
CA GLY A 19 -7.21 25.28 11.78
C GLY A 19 -7.48 26.60 11.05
N LYS A 20 -8.37 26.56 10.04
CA LYS A 20 -8.70 27.74 9.22
C LYS A 20 -9.49 28.78 10.00
N GLU A 21 -10.65 28.39 10.54
CA GLU A 21 -11.51 29.31 11.32
C GLU A 21 -10.74 29.93 12.49
N ARG A 22 -9.89 29.14 13.16
CA ARG A 22 -9.12 29.66 14.30
C ARG A 22 -8.05 30.64 13.87
N LEU A 23 -7.42 30.45 12.71
CA LEU A 23 -6.43 31.37 12.16
C LEU A 23 -7.09 32.71 11.78
N GLU A 24 -8.20 32.66 11.04
CA GLU A 24 -8.99 33.84 10.68
C GLU A 24 -9.41 34.62 11.93
N GLU A 25 -10.00 33.93 12.91
CA GLU A 25 -10.46 34.55 14.17
C GLU A 25 -9.31 35.20 14.97
N THR A 26 -8.13 34.59 14.95
CA THR A 26 -6.95 35.12 15.64
C THR A 26 -6.46 36.39 14.95
N LEU A 27 -6.36 36.37 13.62
CA LEU A 27 -5.94 37.53 12.82
C LEU A 27 -6.94 38.68 12.94
N THR A 28 -8.25 38.41 12.92
CA THR A 28 -9.30 39.42 13.17
C THR A 28 -9.14 40.08 14.54
N LYS A 29 -8.87 39.31 15.59
CA LYS A 29 -8.63 39.86 16.95
C LYS A 29 -7.39 40.77 17.01
N LEU A 30 -6.35 40.48 16.22
CA LEU A 30 -5.18 41.34 16.12
C LEU A 30 -5.50 42.67 15.42
N VAL A 31 -6.39 42.64 14.41
CA VAL A 31 -6.89 43.86 13.75
C VAL A 31 -7.72 44.69 14.71
N GLU A 32 -8.67 44.08 15.43
CA GLU A 32 -9.53 44.76 16.40
C GLU A 32 -8.74 45.42 17.54
N LYS A 33 -7.64 44.80 17.95
CA LYS A 33 -6.72 45.35 18.96
C LYS A 33 -5.80 46.45 18.42
N GLY A 34 -5.89 46.80 17.13
CA GLY A 34 -5.02 47.77 16.48
C GLY A 34 -3.57 47.31 16.35
N GLN A 35 -3.28 46.02 16.54
CA GLN A 35 -1.93 45.47 16.44
C GLN A 35 -1.54 45.12 15.00
N MET A 36 -2.50 45.11 14.08
CA MET A 36 -2.33 44.77 12.68
C MET A 36 -3.40 45.48 11.83
N SER A 37 -3.11 45.79 10.56
CA SER A 37 -4.12 46.32 9.65
C SER A 37 -4.94 45.20 8.97
N SER A 38 -6.17 45.48 8.54
CA SER A 38 -6.98 44.50 7.81
C SER A 38 -6.33 44.01 6.51
N VAL A 39 -5.54 44.86 5.86
CA VAL A 39 -4.82 44.53 4.62
C VAL A 39 -3.73 43.50 4.90
N GLU A 40 -3.00 43.69 6.00
CA GLU A 40 -1.91 42.81 6.43
C GLU A 40 -2.45 41.43 6.88
N ALA A 41 -3.57 41.42 7.61
CA ALA A 41 -4.27 40.20 8.00
C ALA A 41 -4.68 39.34 6.78
N ASN A 42 -5.28 39.97 5.78
CA ASN A 42 -5.70 39.31 4.55
C ASN A 42 -4.51 38.80 3.74
N SER A 43 -3.42 39.56 3.69
CA SER A 43 -2.18 39.12 3.03
C SER A 43 -1.58 37.88 3.69
N LEU A 44 -1.60 37.81 5.03
CA LEU A 44 -1.09 36.65 5.77
C LEU A 44 -1.96 35.41 5.57
N LEU A 45 -3.29 35.58 5.49
CA LEU A 45 -4.19 34.48 5.13
C LEU A 45 -3.93 33.97 3.71
N ASP A 46 -3.82 34.86 2.73
CA ASP A 46 -3.56 34.47 1.33
C ASP A 46 -2.21 33.73 1.21
N ASP A 47 -1.17 34.24 1.87
CA ASP A 47 0.13 33.58 1.95
C ASP A 47 0.07 32.21 2.61
N PHE A 48 -0.74 32.06 3.67
CA PHE A 48 -0.93 30.77 4.34
C PHE A 48 -1.59 29.76 3.41
N PHE A 49 -2.63 30.15 2.67
CA PHE A 49 -3.27 29.27 1.69
C PHE A 49 -2.33 28.89 0.55
N LYS A 50 -1.66 29.87 -0.07
CA LYS A 50 -0.69 29.63 -1.14
C LYS A 50 0.44 28.69 -0.71
N LYS A 51 1.07 28.97 0.43
CA LYS A 51 2.14 28.13 0.96
C LYS A 51 1.63 26.75 1.36
N GLY A 52 0.41 26.68 1.91
CA GLY A 52 -0.24 25.41 2.25
C GLY A 52 -0.47 24.53 1.02
N GLU A 53 -1.00 25.10 -0.05
CA GLU A 53 -1.25 24.41 -1.32
C GLU A 53 0.05 23.92 -1.96
N GLN A 54 1.07 24.78 -2.04
CA GLN A 54 2.38 24.44 -2.60
C GLN A 54 3.13 23.38 -1.77
N LYS A 55 3.00 23.44 -0.43
CA LYS A 55 3.60 22.47 0.47
C LYS A 55 2.86 21.13 0.47
N SER A 56 1.54 21.13 0.30
CA SER A 56 0.71 19.92 0.29
C SER A 56 1.16 18.91 -0.76
N GLU A 57 1.46 19.36 -1.97
CA GLU A 57 1.81 18.47 -3.09
C GLU A 57 3.17 17.77 -2.89
N SER A 58 4.21 18.55 -2.56
CA SER A 58 5.53 18.01 -2.22
C SER A 58 5.49 17.14 -0.96
N TRP A 59 4.77 17.57 0.06
CA TRP A 59 4.61 16.84 1.32
C TRP A 59 3.90 15.50 1.12
N ASN A 60 2.86 15.44 0.29
CA ASN A 60 2.16 14.19 -0.02
C ASN A 60 3.09 13.16 -0.66
N GLN A 61 3.97 13.58 -1.57
CA GLN A 61 4.89 12.68 -2.25
C GLN A 61 6.02 12.19 -1.32
N GLU A 62 6.59 13.09 -0.52
CA GLU A 62 7.58 12.74 0.51
C GLU A 62 6.98 11.78 1.54
N PHE A 63 5.78 12.09 2.02
CA PHE A 63 5.06 11.26 3.01
C PHE A 63 4.76 9.87 2.45
N ARG A 64 4.26 9.75 1.22
CA ARG A 64 4.03 8.45 0.58
C ARG A 64 5.30 7.63 0.47
N THR A 65 6.41 8.26 0.09
CA THR A 65 7.71 7.59 -0.04
C THR A 65 8.19 7.09 1.32
N MET A 66 8.13 7.95 2.34
CA MET A 66 8.52 7.60 3.70
C MET A 66 7.66 6.48 4.28
N ALA A 67 6.34 6.56 4.12
CA ALA A 67 5.40 5.52 4.57
C ALA A 67 5.65 4.19 3.85
N THR A 68 5.88 4.21 2.53
CA THR A 68 6.17 3.00 1.74
C THR A 68 7.49 2.36 2.18
N ASN A 69 8.54 3.16 2.41
CA ASN A 69 9.82 2.66 2.88
C ASN A 69 9.70 2.01 4.26
N GLN A 70 8.97 2.66 5.19
CA GLN A 70 8.75 2.11 6.53
C GLN A 70 7.97 0.79 6.50
N LEU A 71 6.95 0.70 5.64
CA LEU A 71 6.19 -0.54 5.43
C LEU A 71 7.06 -1.65 4.84
N LYS A 72 7.94 -1.32 3.89
CA LYS A 72 8.92 -2.25 3.31
C LYS A 72 9.90 -2.79 4.35
N GLU A 73 10.41 -1.94 5.23
CA GLU A 73 11.28 -2.35 6.34
C GLU A 73 10.59 -3.33 7.30
N LEU A 74 9.27 -3.21 7.46
CA LEU A 74 8.46 -4.12 8.27
C LEU A 74 8.03 -5.40 7.52
N GLY A 75 8.49 -5.59 6.28
CA GLY A 75 8.22 -6.77 5.47
C GLY A 75 6.91 -6.71 4.65
N PHE A 76 6.27 -5.54 4.56
CA PHE A 76 5.12 -5.36 3.68
C PHE A 76 5.56 -5.02 2.25
N VAL A 77 4.94 -5.66 1.26
CA VAL A 77 5.16 -5.41 -0.17
C VAL A 77 3.98 -4.65 -0.76
N THR A 78 4.18 -3.89 -1.83
CA THR A 78 3.06 -3.26 -2.53
C THR A 78 2.26 -4.30 -3.30
N ARG A 79 1.03 -3.94 -3.67
CA ARG A 79 0.18 -4.83 -4.46
C ARG A 79 0.78 -5.07 -5.85
N GLU A 80 1.37 -4.05 -6.47
CA GLU A 80 2.04 -4.20 -7.77
C GLU A 80 3.20 -5.19 -7.69
N GLU A 81 4.00 -5.12 -6.61
CA GLU A 81 5.12 -6.04 -6.38
C GLU A 81 4.63 -7.49 -6.23
N LEU A 82 3.52 -7.71 -5.51
CA LEU A 82 2.90 -9.03 -5.35
C LEU A 82 2.37 -9.57 -6.68
N ASP A 83 1.63 -8.75 -7.43
CA ASP A 83 1.04 -9.12 -8.71
C ASP A 83 2.14 -9.48 -9.73
N ALA A 84 3.26 -8.73 -9.73
CA ALA A 84 4.41 -9.01 -10.59
C ALA A 84 5.06 -10.37 -10.29
N VAL A 85 5.18 -10.73 -9.00
CA VAL A 85 5.69 -12.05 -8.60
C VAL A 85 4.71 -13.15 -9.00
N GLN A 86 3.40 -12.93 -8.83
CA GLN A 86 2.37 -13.90 -9.20
C GLN A 86 2.32 -14.16 -10.71
N ALA A 87 2.49 -13.12 -11.53
CA ALA A 87 2.58 -13.25 -12.99
C ALA A 87 3.79 -14.11 -13.40
N GLN A 88 4.98 -13.83 -12.84
CA GLN A 88 6.18 -14.63 -13.08
C GLN A 88 6.01 -16.08 -12.65
N LEU A 89 5.36 -16.32 -11.51
CA LEU A 89 5.08 -17.66 -11.01
C LEU A 89 4.13 -18.44 -11.94
N THR A 90 3.16 -17.74 -12.54
CA THR A 90 2.21 -18.33 -13.50
C THR A 90 2.93 -18.71 -14.79
N PHE A 91 3.73 -17.80 -15.34
CA PHE A 91 4.54 -18.05 -16.53
C PHE A 91 5.49 -19.25 -16.33
N LEU A 92 6.20 -19.30 -15.20
CA LEU A 92 7.10 -20.41 -14.92
C LEU A 92 6.37 -21.74 -14.73
N LYS A 93 5.16 -21.72 -14.15
CA LYS A 93 4.31 -22.91 -14.05
C LYS A 93 3.90 -23.41 -15.44
N GLU A 94 3.50 -22.51 -16.34
CA GLU A 94 3.14 -22.87 -17.72
C GLU A 94 4.33 -23.48 -18.47
N GLU A 95 5.52 -22.88 -18.37
CA GLU A 95 6.74 -23.40 -19.02
C GLU A 95 7.11 -24.80 -18.50
N LEU A 96 7.03 -25.02 -17.18
CA LEU A 96 7.28 -26.33 -16.59
C LEU A 96 6.23 -27.38 -17.00
N GLN A 97 4.99 -26.96 -17.23
CA GLN A 97 3.96 -27.86 -17.75
C GLN A 97 4.27 -28.26 -19.19
N LEU A 98 4.62 -27.31 -20.05
CA LEU A 98 5.01 -27.59 -21.44
C LEU A 98 6.24 -28.51 -21.51
N GLN A 99 7.26 -28.26 -20.70
CA GLN A 99 8.42 -29.14 -20.62
C GLN A 99 8.03 -30.56 -20.21
N ARG A 100 7.23 -30.70 -19.14
CA ARG A 100 6.76 -32.03 -18.68
C ARG A 100 5.94 -32.75 -19.74
N ASP A 101 5.13 -32.04 -20.52
CA ASP A 101 4.33 -32.62 -21.60
C ASP A 101 5.22 -33.07 -22.77
N THR A 102 6.28 -32.31 -23.10
CA THR A 102 7.27 -32.72 -24.10
C THR A 102 8.13 -33.92 -23.66
N PHE A 103 8.40 -34.09 -22.36
CA PHE A 103 9.11 -35.26 -21.84
C PHE A 103 8.25 -36.55 -21.80
N HIS A 104 6.92 -36.45 -21.93
CA HIS A 104 6.04 -37.62 -22.04
C HIS A 104 5.84 -38.13 -23.48
N THR A 105 6.24 -37.37 -24.50
CA THR A 105 6.15 -37.78 -25.91
C THR A 105 7.39 -38.47 -26.46
N GLU A 106 8.49 -38.57 -25.71
CA GLU A 106 9.72 -39.24 -26.14
C GLU A 106 10.16 -40.36 -25.18
N LYS A 107 9.52 -41.54 -25.25
CA LYS A 107 10.20 -42.82 -25.01
C LYS A 107 9.61 -43.92 -25.92
N PRO A 108 10.47 -44.82 -26.42
CA PRO A 108 10.32 -45.47 -27.73
C PRO A 108 9.35 -46.64 -27.69
N GLU A 109 8.79 -46.94 -28.86
CA GLU A 109 8.14 -48.22 -29.16
C GLU A 109 9.04 -49.38 -28.72
N THR A 110 8.59 -50.14 -27.72
CA THR A 110 9.11 -51.49 -27.46
C THR A 110 7.93 -52.43 -27.50
N ASN A 111 7.96 -53.27 -28.54
CA ASN A 111 6.98 -54.30 -28.80
C ASN A 111 7.07 -55.40 -27.73
N GLY A 112 5.91 -55.89 -27.29
CA GLY A 112 5.75 -57.28 -26.87
C GLY A 112 5.68 -57.54 -25.36
N GLU A 113 4.50 -58.05 -24.96
CA GLU A 113 4.23 -58.92 -23.79
C GLU A 113 3.87 -58.27 -22.45
N SER A 114 2.56 -58.26 -22.18
CA SER A 114 2.00 -58.44 -20.84
C SER A 114 2.18 -59.90 -20.39
N PRO A 115 2.23 -60.18 -19.07
CA PRO A 115 0.97 -60.49 -18.39
C PRO A 115 0.84 -59.90 -16.97
N VAL A 116 -0.34 -59.34 -16.73
CA VAL A 116 -1.21 -59.56 -15.56
C VAL A 116 -0.62 -59.40 -14.15
N ALA A 117 -1.05 -58.34 -13.46
CA ALA A 117 -1.69 -58.46 -12.14
C ALA A 117 -2.46 -57.17 -11.81
N SER A 118 -3.80 -57.24 -11.78
CA SER A 118 -4.65 -56.33 -11.00
C SER A 118 -5.00 -57.00 -9.67
N PRO A 119 -5.62 -56.33 -8.70
CA PRO A 119 -5.45 -54.95 -8.21
C PRO A 119 -5.09 -54.98 -6.71
N ASN A 120 -4.65 -53.88 -6.09
CA ASN A 120 -4.94 -53.75 -4.66
C ASN A 120 -5.60 -52.42 -4.32
N ILE A 121 -6.65 -52.60 -3.54
CA ILE A 121 -7.73 -51.71 -3.16
C ILE A 121 -7.24 -50.84 -2.00
N TYR A 122 -7.76 -49.61 -1.99
CA TYR A 122 -7.67 -48.55 -0.98
C TYR A 122 -7.55 -49.00 0.49
N ASP A 123 -6.67 -48.34 1.25
CA ASP A 123 -6.71 -48.32 2.72
C ASP A 123 -6.72 -46.85 3.22
N PRO A 124 -7.82 -46.35 3.82
CA PRO A 124 -7.94 -45.01 4.37
C PRO A 124 -7.38 -44.85 5.79
N ASP A 125 -6.96 -45.91 6.47
CA ASP A 125 -6.71 -45.88 7.93
C ASP A 125 -5.21 -45.86 8.30
N ASN A 126 -4.38 -45.15 7.52
CA ASN A 126 -3.03 -44.85 8.00
C ASN A 126 -3.06 -43.60 8.92
N LYS A 127 -3.25 -43.93 10.19
CA LYS A 127 -3.33 -43.08 11.39
C LYS A 127 -2.11 -42.21 11.65
#